data_AF-A0A146LYW9-F1
#
_entry.id   AF-A0A146LYW9-F1
#
_cell.length_a   1.000
_cell.length_b   1.000
_cell.length_c   1.000
_cell.angle_alpha   90.00
_cell.angle_beta   90.00
_cell.angle_gamma   90.00
#
_symmetry.space_group_name_H-M   'P 1'
#
loop_
_entity.id
_entity.type
_entity.pdbx_description
1 polymer ?
#
loop_
_entity_poly.entity_id
_entity_poly.type
_entity_poly.pdbx_seq_one_letter_code
_entity_poly.pdbx_strand_id
1 'polypeptide(L)'
;MEKVMIEYSQPNTHKAFHVGHMRNVALGNFLINLYKQFGHEVVAANYFGDEGAHVAKCLWYLQYIYLPKAQEAYSKGVKHDESNPDSIYPFHDIDDIDVVPVEERAEWLGSLYSNAIEMLSLNTYTSLPYEQVICGRVVSMAEHPSE
;
A
#
# COMPACT_ATOMS: atom_id res chain seq x y z
N MET A 1 -15.82 -34.83 2.11
CA MET A 1 -14.70 -33.91 1.82
C MET A 1 -15.28 -32.71 1.11
N GLU A 2 -14.89 -31.52 1.52
CA GLU A 2 -15.46 -30.27 1.04
C GLU A 2 -14.35 -29.32 0.63
N LYS A 3 -14.67 -28.42 -0.30
CA LYS A 3 -13.79 -27.31 -0.67
C LYS A 3 -13.94 -26.19 0.36
N VAL A 4 -12.83 -25.81 0.99
CA VAL A 4 -12.80 -24.81 2.07
C VAL A 4 -11.89 -23.66 1.65
N MET A 5 -12.39 -22.43 1.74
CA MET A 5 -11.57 -21.23 1.60
C MET A 5 -11.18 -20.72 2.99
N ILE A 6 -9.89 -20.45 3.19
CA ILE A 6 -9.36 -19.89 4.43
C ILE A 6 -8.68 -18.57 4.10
N GLU A 7 -9.30 -17.48 4.52
CA GLU A 7 -8.73 -16.14 4.48
C GLU A 7 -7.88 -15.89 5.73
N TYR A 8 -6.67 -15.38 5.56
CA TYR A 8 -5.72 -15.17 6.66
C TYR A 8 -4.71 -14.05 6.37
N SER A 9 -3.88 -13.71 7.36
CA SER A 9 -2.85 -12.66 7.31
C SER A 9 -3.42 -11.24 7.28
N GLN A 10 -4.11 -10.87 6.19
CA GLN A 10 -4.71 -9.55 5.92
C GLN A 10 -3.88 -8.34 6.41
N PRO A 11 -2.61 -8.21 5.99
CA PRO A 11 -1.83 -7.03 6.33
C PRO A 11 -2.31 -5.83 5.52
N ASN A 12 -2.27 -4.66 6.15
CA ASN A 12 -2.32 -3.41 5.41
C ASN A 12 -1.00 -3.23 4.66
N THR A 13 -1.05 -2.92 3.37
CA THR A 13 0.12 -2.82 2.49
C THR A 13 1.11 -1.72 2.90
N HIS A 14 0.64 -0.73 3.65
CA HIS A 14 1.43 0.46 4.03
C HIS A 14 1.87 0.48 5.49
N LYS A 15 1.65 -0.60 6.24
CA LYS A 15 2.15 -0.74 7.62
C LYS A 15 3.15 -1.89 7.67
N ALA A 16 4.23 -1.69 8.42
CA ALA A 16 5.24 -2.73 8.61
C ALA A 16 4.61 -3.97 9.29
N PHE A 17 5.05 -5.15 8.85
CA PHE A 17 4.65 -6.40 9.49
C PHE A 17 5.15 -6.41 10.94
N HIS A 18 4.30 -6.82 11.88
CA HIS A 18 4.63 -6.82 13.31
C HIS A 18 4.07 -8.06 13.99
N VAL A 19 4.42 -8.28 15.27
CA VAL A 19 4.05 -9.48 16.02
C VAL A 19 2.53 -9.75 16.07
N GLY A 20 1.72 -8.69 15.95
CA GLY A 20 0.27 -8.81 15.85
C GLY A 20 -0.17 -9.53 14.57
N HIS A 21 0.40 -9.16 13.43
CA HIS A 21 0.17 -9.85 12.15
C HIS A 21 0.67 -11.31 12.19
N MET A 22 1.77 -11.58 12.89
CA MET A 22 2.33 -12.93 13.01
C MET A 22 1.32 -13.92 13.61
N ARG A 23 0.48 -13.48 14.56
CA ARG A 23 -0.59 -14.32 15.13
C ARG A 23 -1.55 -14.82 14.06
N ASN A 24 -2.06 -13.91 13.22
CA ASN A 24 -3.01 -14.26 12.16
C ASN A 24 -2.37 -15.14 11.08
N VAL A 25 -1.11 -14.88 10.73
CA VAL A 25 -0.34 -15.74 9.80
C VAL A 25 -0.19 -17.14 10.35
N ALA A 26 0.27 -17.27 11.60
CA ALA A 26 0.53 -18.55 12.22
C ALA A 26 -0.76 -19.37 12.36
N LEU A 27 -1.85 -18.74 12.79
CA LEU A 27 -3.14 -19.39 12.93
C LEU A 27 -3.72 -19.83 11.58
N GLY A 28 -3.71 -18.95 10.57
CA GLY A 28 -4.19 -19.28 9.24
C GLY A 28 -3.41 -20.42 8.60
N ASN A 29 -2.08 -20.38 8.69
CA ASN A 29 -1.22 -21.45 8.20
C ASN A 29 -1.48 -22.78 8.93
N PHE A 30 -1.70 -22.75 10.25
CA PHE A 30 -2.07 -23.95 11.00
C PHE A 30 -3.39 -24.54 10.50
N LEU A 31 -4.43 -23.72 10.31
CA LEU A 31 -5.74 -24.18 9.81
C LEU A 31 -5.64 -24.74 8.38
N ILE A 32 -4.91 -24.08 7.48
CA ILE A 32 -4.68 -24.56 6.12
C ILE A 32 -4.08 -25.97 6.14
N ASN A 33 -3.03 -26.17 6.94
CA ASN A 33 -2.39 -27.47 7.05
C ASN A 33 -3.30 -28.52 7.68
N LEU A 34 -4.04 -28.16 8.73
CA LEU A 34 -4.98 -29.05 9.40
C LEU A 34 -6.06 -29.57 8.42
N TYR A 35 -6.72 -28.66 7.69
CA TYR A 35 -7.77 -29.04 6.73
C TYR A 35 -7.22 -29.89 5.57
N LYS A 36 -6.01 -29.58 5.09
CA LYS A 36 -5.32 -30.42 4.09
C LYS A 36 -5.03 -31.83 4.63
N GLN A 37 -4.62 -31.97 5.89
CA GLN A 37 -4.39 -33.27 6.52
C GLN A 37 -5.66 -34.12 6.64
N PHE A 38 -6.83 -33.49 6.80
CA PHE A 38 -8.13 -34.18 6.78
C PHE A 38 -8.69 -34.42 5.37
N GLY A 39 -7.91 -34.13 4.32
CA GLY A 39 -8.28 -34.40 2.92
C GLY A 39 -9.24 -33.39 2.30
N HIS A 40 -9.38 -32.19 2.86
CA HIS A 40 -10.14 -31.11 2.23
C HIS A 40 -9.34 -30.45 1.10
N GLU A 41 -10.05 -29.99 0.07
CA GLU A 41 -9.48 -29.07 -0.93
C GLU A 41 -9.46 -27.67 -0.30
N VAL A 42 -8.27 -27.12 -0.05
CA VAL A 42 -8.13 -25.83 0.64
C VAL A 42 -7.67 -24.73 -0.31
N VAL A 43 -8.46 -23.67 -0.42
CA VAL A 43 -8.08 -22.41 -1.08
C VAL A 43 -7.60 -21.44 -0.01
N ALA A 44 -6.29 -21.21 0.06
CA ALA A 44 -5.74 -20.18 0.92
C ALA A 44 -5.88 -18.81 0.23
N ALA A 45 -6.59 -17.89 0.86
CA ALA A 45 -6.83 -16.55 0.35
C ALA A 45 -6.19 -15.50 1.28
N ASN A 46 -5.77 -14.38 0.69
CA ASN A 46 -5.35 -13.21 1.44
C ASN A 46 -6.02 -11.99 0.82
N TYR A 47 -6.73 -11.22 1.64
CA TYR A 47 -7.35 -9.97 1.24
C TYR A 47 -6.46 -8.84 1.75
N PHE A 48 -5.68 -8.25 0.86
CA PHE A 48 -4.78 -7.18 1.22
C PHE A 48 -5.58 -5.93 1.61
N GLY A 49 -5.12 -5.22 2.64
CA GLY A 49 -5.66 -3.90 2.98
C GLY A 49 -5.09 -2.84 2.06
N ASP A 50 -5.31 -2.95 0.76
CA ASP A 50 -4.84 -2.03 -0.30
C ASP A 50 -5.92 -1.03 -0.76
N GLU A 51 -7.09 -1.05 -0.13
CA GLU A 51 -8.15 -0.07 -0.26
C GLU A 51 -8.48 0.59 1.09
N GLY A 52 -9.06 1.78 1.07
CA GLY A 52 -9.52 2.49 2.27
C GLY A 52 -8.72 3.74 2.64
N ALA A 53 -9.07 4.34 3.78
CA ALA A 53 -8.53 5.61 4.21
C ALA A 53 -7.01 5.59 4.42
N HIS A 54 -6.43 4.48 4.88
CA HIS A 54 -4.98 4.35 5.07
C HIS A 54 -4.19 4.44 3.76
N VAL A 55 -4.70 3.85 2.67
CA VAL A 55 -4.09 3.96 1.33
C VAL A 55 -4.19 5.39 0.82
N ALA A 56 -5.36 6.01 0.98
CA ALA A 56 -5.58 7.38 0.56
C ALA A 56 -4.64 8.36 1.29
N LYS A 57 -4.39 8.14 2.59
CA LYS A 57 -3.46 8.96 3.36
C LYS A 57 -2.03 8.84 2.84
N CYS A 58 -1.60 7.63 2.43
CA CYS A 58 -0.26 7.40 1.88
C CYS A 58 -0.05 8.15 0.58
N LEU A 59 -1.05 8.13 -0.31
CA LEU A 59 -1.00 8.82 -1.59
C LEU A 59 -0.99 10.34 -1.43
N TRP A 60 -1.77 10.86 -0.49
CA TRP A 60 -1.73 12.30 -0.19
C TRP A 60 -0.36 12.73 0.35
N TYR A 61 0.19 12.00 1.33
CA TYR A 61 1.52 12.32 1.87
C TYR A 61 2.56 12.28 0.76
N LEU A 62 2.49 11.26 -0.10
CA LEU A 62 3.35 11.14 -1.27
C LEU A 62 3.24 12.40 -2.17
N GLN A 63 2.02 12.83 -2.52
CA GLN A 63 1.79 13.91 -3.48
C GLN A 63 2.07 15.31 -2.93
N TYR A 64 1.65 15.60 -1.71
CA TYR A 64 1.62 16.96 -1.18
C TYR A 64 2.77 17.27 -0.23
N ILE A 65 3.39 16.24 0.35
CA ILE A 65 4.50 16.39 1.30
C ILE A 65 5.79 15.86 0.72
N TYR A 66 5.82 14.60 0.31
CA TYR A 66 7.05 13.93 -0.12
C TYR A 66 7.55 14.47 -1.47
N LEU A 67 6.73 14.39 -2.52
CA LEU A 67 7.14 14.74 -3.89
C LEU A 67 7.56 16.22 -4.03
N PRO A 68 6.88 17.21 -3.43
CA PRO A 68 7.32 18.61 -3.49
C PRO A 68 8.66 18.84 -2.77
N LYS A 69 8.85 18.24 -1.59
CA LYS A 69 10.13 18.30 -0.86
C LYS A 69 11.25 17.61 -1.64
N ALA A 70 10.93 16.49 -2.30
CA ALA A 70 11.88 15.75 -3.13
C ALA A 70 12.34 16.57 -4.34
N GLN A 71 11.40 17.23 -5.02
CA GLN A 71 11.71 18.15 -6.12
C GLN A 71 12.58 19.33 -5.64
N GLU A 72 12.27 19.91 -4.49
CA GLU A 72 13.07 20.99 -3.90
C GLU A 72 14.49 20.53 -3.57
N ALA A 73 14.64 19.40 -2.87
CA ALA A 73 15.93 18.83 -2.52
C ALA A 73 16.78 18.52 -3.77
N TYR A 74 16.15 17.95 -4.80
CA TYR A 74 16.77 17.69 -6.10
C TYR A 74 17.26 18.98 -6.76
N SER A 75 16.42 20.03 -6.78
CA SER A 75 16.78 21.33 -7.36
C SER A 75 17.97 21.99 -6.66
N LYS A 76 18.17 21.71 -5.38
CA LYS A 76 19.27 22.19 -4.54
C LYS A 76 20.51 21.28 -4.60
N GLY A 77 20.47 20.20 -5.36
CA GLY A 77 21.58 19.24 -5.47
C GLY A 77 21.85 18.45 -4.18
N VAL A 78 20.87 18.36 -3.27
CA VAL A 78 20.97 17.56 -2.05
C VAL A 78 21.02 16.09 -2.44
N LYS A 79 22.09 15.38 -2.06
CA LYS A 79 22.24 13.96 -2.35
C LYS A 79 21.55 13.13 -1.28
N HIS A 80 20.92 12.03 -1.68
CA HIS A 80 20.36 11.04 -0.77
C HIS A 80 21.45 10.45 0.12
N ASP A 81 21.33 10.65 1.44
CA ASP A 81 22.16 9.96 2.43
C ASP A 81 21.53 8.60 2.76
N GLU A 82 22.08 7.53 2.19
CA GLU A 82 21.62 6.16 2.46
C GLU A 82 21.74 5.74 3.94
N SER A 83 22.61 6.41 4.72
CA SER A 83 22.79 6.13 6.15
C SER A 83 21.76 6.83 7.03
N ASN A 84 21.04 7.81 6.50
CA ASN A 84 19.97 8.52 7.18
C ASN A 84 18.80 8.81 6.21
N PRO A 85 17.94 7.83 5.93
CA PRO A 85 16.82 7.98 5.00
C PRO A 85 15.82 9.08 5.42
N ASP A 86 15.73 9.39 6.72
CA ASP A 86 14.88 10.45 7.26
C ASP A 86 15.47 11.87 7.11
N SER A 87 16.76 11.99 6.73
CA SER A 87 17.48 13.27 6.64
C SER A 87 16.92 14.24 5.59
N ILE A 88 16.32 13.69 4.53
CA ILE A 88 15.73 14.48 3.44
C ILE A 88 14.20 14.50 3.58
N TYR A 89 13.63 13.44 4.16
CA TYR A 89 12.19 13.23 4.24
C TYR A 89 11.81 12.84 5.66
N PRO A 90 11.54 13.80 6.56
CA PRO A 90 11.05 13.46 7.89
C PRO A 90 9.72 12.72 7.74
N PHE A 91 9.70 11.47 8.19
CA PHE A 91 8.48 10.68 8.30
C PHE A 91 7.55 11.41 9.28
N HIS A 92 6.47 11.99 8.76
CA HIS A 92 5.38 12.42 9.61
C HIS A 92 4.46 11.21 9.79
N ASP A 93 4.06 10.94 11.02
CA ASP A 93 3.08 9.89 11.26
C ASP A 93 1.83 10.21 10.45
N ILE A 94 1.49 9.29 9.55
CA ILE A 94 0.33 9.39 8.68
C ILE A 94 -1.00 9.40 9.45
N ASP A 95 -0.96 8.96 10.71
CA ASP A 95 -2.08 8.97 11.63
C ASP A 95 -2.17 10.29 12.43
N ASP A 96 -1.23 11.22 12.27
CA ASP A 96 -1.29 12.57 12.83
C ASP A 96 -2.28 13.45 12.05
N ILE A 97 -3.58 13.24 12.32
CA ILE A 97 -4.68 14.08 11.84
C ILE A 97 -4.85 15.35 12.70
N ASP A 98 -4.00 15.56 13.71
CA ASP A 98 -4.09 16.74 14.58
C ASP A 98 -3.64 18.02 13.89
N VAL A 99 -2.96 17.89 12.75
CA VAL A 99 -2.70 18.98 11.81
C VAL A 99 -3.94 19.44 11.04
N VAL A 100 -5.05 18.69 11.06
CA VAL A 100 -6.30 19.00 10.36
C VAL A 100 -7.34 19.54 11.36
N PRO A 101 -7.90 20.74 11.14
CA PRO A 101 -8.98 21.29 11.97
C PRO A 101 -10.14 20.31 12.11
N VAL A 102 -10.66 20.12 13.33
CA VAL A 102 -11.64 19.06 13.66
C VAL A 102 -12.89 19.14 12.78
N GLU A 103 -13.41 20.36 12.59
CA GLU A 103 -14.54 20.69 11.71
C GLU A 103 -14.34 20.26 10.24
N GLU A 104 -13.10 20.24 9.75
CA GLU A 104 -12.77 19.93 8.36
C GLU A 104 -12.34 18.47 8.16
N ARG A 105 -12.09 17.71 9.24
CA ARG A 105 -11.55 16.33 9.16
C ARG A 105 -12.38 15.38 8.29
N ALA A 106 -13.70 15.49 8.31
CA ALA A 106 -14.59 14.59 7.55
C ALA A 106 -14.57 14.90 6.04
N GLU A 107 -14.69 16.17 5.65
CA GLU A 107 -14.53 16.60 4.25
C GLU A 107 -13.10 16.36 3.76
N TRP A 108 -12.11 16.59 4.62
CA TRP A 108 -10.71 16.27 4.37
C TRP A 108 -10.51 14.78 4.09
N LEU A 109 -11.04 13.88 4.93
CA LEU A 109 -10.99 12.42 4.70
C LEU A 109 -11.71 12.01 3.40
N GLY A 110 -12.86 12.63 3.09
CA GLY A 110 -13.63 12.33 1.89
C GLY A 110 -12.94 12.78 0.59
N SER A 111 -12.37 13.99 0.58
CA SER A 111 -11.58 14.52 -0.54
C SER A 111 -10.28 13.73 -0.74
N LEU A 112 -9.61 13.35 0.35
CA LEU A 112 -8.42 12.53 0.33
C LEU A 112 -8.69 11.17 -0.32
N TYR A 113 -9.81 10.53 0.02
CA TYR A 113 -10.22 9.26 -0.61
C TYR A 113 -10.53 9.42 -2.10
N SER A 114 -11.27 10.47 -2.47
CA SER A 114 -11.65 10.73 -3.86
C SER A 114 -10.43 11.03 -4.75
N ASN A 115 -9.53 11.88 -4.27
CA ASN A 115 -8.31 12.24 -4.97
C ASN A 115 -7.35 11.03 -5.08
N ALA A 116 -7.21 10.25 -4.01
CA ALA A 116 -6.39 9.04 -4.03
C ALA A 116 -6.88 8.01 -5.05
N ILE A 117 -8.20 7.81 -5.17
CA ILE A 117 -8.77 6.92 -6.19
C ILE A 117 -8.49 7.42 -7.60
N GLU A 118 -8.63 8.73 -7.83
CA GLU A 118 -8.30 9.34 -9.13
C GLU A 118 -6.80 9.16 -9.47
N MET A 119 -5.93 9.22 -8.47
CA MET A 119 -4.50 8.95 -8.62
C MET A 119 -4.18 7.47 -8.86
N LEU A 120 -4.94 6.56 -8.26
CA LEU A 120 -4.78 5.11 -8.46
C LEU A 120 -5.35 4.61 -9.79
N SER A 121 -6.09 5.47 -10.51
CA SER A 121 -6.54 5.17 -11.86
C SER A 121 -5.34 4.84 -12.75
N LEU A 122 -5.43 3.69 -13.44
CA LEU A 122 -4.40 3.22 -14.39
C LEU A 122 -4.03 4.28 -15.44
N ASN A 123 -4.97 5.17 -15.78
CA ASN A 123 -4.70 6.28 -16.71
C ASN A 123 -3.68 7.27 -16.13
N THR A 124 -3.75 7.56 -14.83
CA THR A 124 -2.93 8.55 -14.13
C THR A 124 -1.51 8.03 -13.87
N TYR A 125 -1.36 6.72 -13.66
CA TYR A 125 -0.05 6.06 -13.50
C TYR A 125 0.84 6.12 -14.75
N THR A 126 0.24 6.15 -15.95
CA THR A 126 1.01 6.27 -17.21
C THR A 126 1.56 7.67 -17.47
N SER A 127 1.11 8.66 -16.68
CA SER A 127 1.41 10.08 -16.86
C SER A 127 2.05 10.71 -15.62
N LEU A 128 2.70 9.92 -14.75
CA LEU A 128 3.44 10.48 -13.62
C LEU A 128 4.53 11.46 -14.15
N PRO A 129 4.48 12.75 -13.79
CA PRO A 129 5.28 13.80 -14.42
C PRO A 129 6.68 13.94 -13.81
N TYR A 130 7.27 12.84 -13.35
CA TYR A 130 8.59 12.85 -12.73
C TYR A 130 9.62 12.33 -13.73
N GLU A 131 10.49 13.22 -14.20
CA GLU A 131 11.72 12.81 -14.89
C GLU A 131 12.42 11.75 -14.01
N GLN A 132 12.69 10.58 -14.60
CA GLN A 132 13.35 9.40 -13.99
C GLN A 132 12.43 8.36 -13.30
N VAL A 133 11.12 8.55 -13.21
CA VAL A 133 10.20 7.48 -12.78
C VAL A 133 9.70 6.69 -13.98
N ILE A 134 10.32 5.54 -14.26
CA ILE A 134 9.86 4.60 -15.29
C ILE A 134 8.81 3.68 -14.67
N CYS A 135 7.54 4.07 -14.74
CA CYS A 135 6.45 3.12 -14.53
C CYS A 135 6.38 2.19 -15.75
N GLY A 136 6.62 0.89 -15.54
CA GLY A 136 6.59 -0.09 -16.60
C GLY A 136 5.24 -0.10 -17.30
N ARG A 137 5.23 0.16 -18.62
CA ARG A 137 4.04 0.01 -19.45
C ARG A 137 3.92 -1.45 -19.89
N VAL A 138 2.77 -2.07 -19.65
CA VAL A 138 2.47 -3.38 -20.24
C VAL A 138 2.31 -3.18 -21.75
N VAL A 139 3.30 -3.64 -22.52
CA VAL A 139 3.31 -3.54 -23.99
C VAL A 139 2.59 -4.71 -24.66
N SER A 140 2.47 -5.83 -23.96
CA SER A 140 1.74 -7.03 -24.40
C SER A 140 1.44 -7.92 -23.19
N MET A 141 0.30 -8.59 -23.21
CA MET A 141 -0.01 -9.68 -22.29
C MET A 141 0.03 -11.00 -23.07
N ALA A 142 0.77 -11.99 -22.57
CA ALA A 142 0.71 -13.35 -23.10
C ALA A 142 -0.33 -14.17 -22.32
N GLU A 143 -0.88 -15.21 -22.94
CA GLU A 143 -1.69 -16.18 -22.21
C GLU A 143 -0.86 -16.83 -21.11
N HIS A 144 -1.48 -17.00 -19.95
CA HIS A 144 -0.86 -17.72 -18.83
C HIS A 144 -0.49 -19.12 -19.33
N PRO A 145 0.77 -19.59 -19.14
CA PRO A 145 1.14 -20.92 -19.58
C PRO A 145 0.19 -21.94 -18.95
N SER A 146 -0.41 -22.77 -19.80
CA SER A 146 -1.16 -23.95 -19.38
C SER A 146 -0.15 -24.99 -18.90
N GLU A 147 -0.19 -25.32 -17.61
CA GLU A 147 0.24 -26.65 -17.18
C GLU A 147 -0.70 -27.72 -17.76
#